data_AF-A0A534DYI2-F1
#
_entry.id   AF-A0A534DYI2-F1
#
_cell.length_a   1.000
_cell.length_b   1.000
_cell.length_c   1.000
_cell.angle_alpha   90.00
_cell.angle_beta   90.00
_cell.angle_gamma   90.00
#
_symmetry.space_group_name_H-M   'P 1'
#
loop_
_entity.id
_entity.type
_entity.pdbx_description
1 polymer ?
#
loop_
_entity_poly.entity_id
_entity_poly.type
_entity_poly.pdbx_seq_one_letter_code
_entity_poly.pdbx_strand_id
1 'polypeptide(L)' 'MPSADYLVWIDLEMTGLKPATDAIIEIATVVTDRDLNLIADGPVLAI' A
#
# COMPACT_ATOMS: atom_id res chain seq x y z
N MET A 1 8.75 -15.86 -11.86
CA MET A 1 7.43 -15.20 -11.88
C MET A 1 7.01 -15.04 -10.42
N PRO A 2 6.56 -13.86 -9.96
CA PRO A 2 5.94 -13.80 -8.65
C PRO A 2 4.76 -14.77 -8.65
N SER A 3 4.59 -15.52 -7.56
CA SER A 3 3.46 -16.44 -7.42
C SER A 3 2.16 -15.65 -7.59
N ALA A 4 1.15 -16.24 -8.26
CA ALA A 4 -0.19 -15.65 -8.35
C ALA A 4 -0.89 -15.52 -6.97
N ASP A 5 -0.23 -15.96 -5.90
CA ASP A 5 -0.76 -16.07 -4.55
C ASP A 5 -0.35 -14.92 -3.62
N TYR A 6 0.46 -13.99 -4.09
CA TYR A 6 0.85 -12.83 -3.28
C TYR A 6 -0.15 -11.68 -3.42
N LEU A 7 -0.51 -11.11 -2.28
CA LEU A 7 -1.40 -9.97 -2.16
C LEU A 7 -0.58 -8.74 -1.79
N VAL A 8 -0.73 -7.66 -2.56
CA VAL A 8 -0.15 -6.37 -2.25
C VAL A 8 -1.22 -5.50 -1.60
N TRP A 9 -0.97 -5.11 -0.36
CA TRP A 9 -1.81 -4.20 0.40
C TRP A 9 -1.24 -2.80 0.29
N ILE A 10 -2.13 -1.82 0.15
CA ILE A 10 -1.78 -0.41 0.09
C ILE A 10 -2.79 0.39 0.92
N ASP A 11 -2.26 1.34 1.68
CA ASP A 11 -3.04 2.36 2.36
C ASP A 11 -2.45 3.73 2.03
N LEU A 12 -3.32 4.72 1.89
CA LEU A 12 -2.97 6.08 1.48
C LEU A 12 -3.66 7.09 2.38
N GLU A 13 -2.90 8.09 2.82
CA GLU A 13 -3.46 9.29 3.44
C GLU A 13 -3.39 10.46 2.45
N MET A 14 -4.45 11.26 2.41
CA MET A 14 -4.61 12.35 1.45
C MET A 14 -5.03 13.65 2.15
N THR A 15 -4.72 14.78 1.52
CA THR A 15 -5.18 16.10 2.01
C THR A 15 -6.71 16.28 1.93
N GLY A 16 -7.40 15.42 1.16
CA GLY A 16 -8.83 15.45 0.97
C GLY A 16 -9.32 14.32 0.04
N LEU A 17 -10.58 14.41 -0.38
CA LEU A 17 -11.28 13.34 -1.12
C LEU A 17 -11.36 13.57 -2.65
N LYS A 18 -10.73 14.63 -3.18
CA LYS A 18 -10.79 15.01 -4.60
C LYS A 18 -9.42 14.80 -5.27
N PRO A 19 -9.20 13.70 -6.00
CA PRO A 19 -7.90 13.40 -6.62
C PRO A 19 -7.37 14.46 -7.59
N ALA A 20 -8.25 15.30 -8.16
CA ALA A 20 -7.85 16.36 -9.07
C ALA A 20 -7.17 17.55 -8.38
N THR A 21 -7.35 17.71 -7.06
CA THR A 21 -6.87 18.87 -6.29
C THR A 21 -6.14 18.50 -5.02
N ASP A 22 -6.47 17.35 -4.43
CA ASP A 22 -5.85 16.84 -3.23
C ASP A 22 -4.63 15.97 -3.56
N ALA A 23 -3.69 15.92 -2.63
CA ALA A 23 -2.45 15.17 -2.78
C ALA A 23 -2.37 14.00 -1.79
N ILE A 24 -1.64 12.96 -2.16
CA ILE A 24 -1.21 11.91 -1.25
C ILE A 24 -0.10 12.47 -0.36
N ILE A 25 -0.22 12.28 0.95
CA ILE A 25 0.77 12.72 1.95
C ILE A 25 1.42 11.54 2.68
N GLU A 26 0.82 10.35 2.64
CA GLU A 26 1.41 9.12 3.16
C GLU A 26 1.11 7.91 2.27
N ILE A 27 2.08 7.00 2.17
CA ILE A 27 1.94 5.70 1.51
C ILE A 27 2.49 4.62 2.43
N ALA A 28 1.68 3.60 2.72
CA ALA A 28 2.11 2.38 3.39
C ALA A 28 1.76 1.16 2.52
N THR A 29 2.69 0.21 2.43
CA THR A 29 2.48 -1.03 1.66
C THR A 29 3.03 -2.23 2.39
N VAL A 30 2.36 -3.38 2.25
CA VAL A 30 2.85 -4.68 2.72
C VAL A 30 2.47 -5.77 1.71
N VAL A 31 3.21 -6.88 1.72
CA VAL A 31 2.92 -8.06 0.90
C VAL A 31 2.58 -9.22 1.83
N THR A 32 1.47 -9.90 1.56
CA THR A 32 1.09 -11.14 2.26
C THR A 32 0.94 -12.30 1.27
N ASP A 33 0.91 -13.53 1.78
CA ASP A 33 0.33 -14.66 1.05
C ASP A 33 -1.21 -14.65 1.14
N ARG A 34 -1.83 -15.68 0.55
CA ARG A 34 -3.29 -15.87 0.55
C ARG A 34 -3.90 -16.14 1.94
N ASP A 35 -3.09 -16.59 2.89
CA ASP A 35 -3.50 -16.89 4.27
C ASP A 35 -3.19 -15.69 5.20
N LEU A 36 -2.83 -14.54 4.62
CA LEU A 36 -2.52 -13.27 5.29
C LEU A 36 -1.24 -13.30 6.14
N ASN A 37 -0.34 -14.24 5.90
CA ASN A 37 0.98 -14.20 6.53
C ASN A 37 1.83 -13.12 5.86
N LEU A 38 2.53 -12.31 6.66
CA LEU A 38 3.42 -11.26 6.14
C LEU A 38 4.61 -11.87 5.40
N ILE A 39 4.82 -11.45 4.16
CA ILE A 39 5.93 -11.85 3.30
C ILE A 39 6.99 -10.75 3.24
N ALA A 40 6.56 -9.49 3.15
CA ALA A 40 7.46 -8.34 3.13
C ALA A 40 6.75 -7.07 3.58
N ASP A 41 7.50 -6.21 4.26
CA ASP A 41 7.14 -4.81 4.44
C ASP A 41 7.56 -4.00 3.21
N GLY A 42 6.63 -3.24 2.66
CA GLY A 42 6.91 -2.27 1.62
C GLY A 42 7.32 -0.91 2.22
N PRO A 43 7.60 0.10 1.39
CA PRO A 43 7.94 1.42 1.88
C PRO A 43 6.81 2.04 2.70
N VAL A 44 7.21 2.75 3.77
CA VAL A 44 6.38 3.71 4.51
C VAL A 44 6.98 5.08 4.25
N LEU A 45 6.24 5.92 3.53
CA LEU A 45 6.69 7.25 3.12
C LEU A 45 5.67 8.28 3.58
N ALA A 46 6.13 9.30 4.30
CA ALA A 46 5.34 10.46 4.71
C ALA A 46 6.07 11.75 4.29
N ILE A 47 5.34 12.74 3.78
CA ILE A 47 5.89 13.98 3.21
C ILE A 47 5.09 15.20 3.68
#